data_AF-A0A2M8G4X0-F1
#
_entry.id   AF-A0A2M8G4X0-F1
#
_cell.length_a   1.000
_cell.length_b   1.000
_cell.length_c   1.000
_cell.angle_alpha   90.00
_cell.angle_beta   90.00
_cell.angle_gamma   90.00
#
_symmetry.space_group_name_H-M   'P 1'
#
loop_
_entity.id
_entity.type
_entity.pdbx_description
1 polymer ?
#
loop_
_entity_poly.entity_id
_entity_poly.type
_entity_poly.pdbx_seq_one_letter_code
_entity_poly.pdbx_strand_id
1 'polypeptide(L)'
;MIITRPNHDFATKYLFRWSQTVITLAKKRNILVIDLKGKRASRVELTKSVRKNTADFIFINGHGNDDLVTGYNNQILVQFNDNEKLFRGRIVYARSCRSAAKLGKSCVKKGTRAYLGYTDDFIFYSDAASKFLGPSNLIAKTLLIGETAGQADQKAKDAYARTIQRFENSSVSEKDRELIPYLQWNMEKQVCLGNKNARLKI
;
A
#
# COMPACT_ATOMS: atom_id res chain seq x y z
N MET A 1 8.14 4.16 -10.76
CA MET A 1 7.28 4.11 -9.55
C MET A 1 7.30 5.47 -8.86
N ILE A 2 6.14 5.96 -8.41
CA ILE A 2 6.05 7.09 -7.47
C ILE A 2 5.69 6.51 -6.09
N ILE A 3 6.36 6.96 -5.03
CA ILE A 3 6.07 6.50 -3.66
C ILE A 3 5.99 7.70 -2.70
N THR A 4 4.97 7.73 -1.84
CA THR A 4 4.90 8.70 -0.73
C THR A 4 5.44 8.08 0.55
N ARG A 5 6.23 8.84 1.31
CA ARG A 5 6.77 8.43 2.62
C ARG A 5 6.79 9.61 3.60
N PRO A 6 5.66 9.93 4.26
CA PRO A 6 5.49 11.19 4.99
C PRO A 6 6.30 11.30 6.29
N ASN A 7 6.43 10.26 7.12
CA ASN A 7 7.36 10.27 8.28
C ASN A 7 7.17 11.46 9.27
N HIS A 8 5.95 11.69 9.76
CA HIS A 8 5.66 12.77 10.71
C HIS A 8 5.10 12.30 12.06
N ASP A 9 4.57 11.09 12.14
CA ASP A 9 4.03 10.49 13.36
C ASP A 9 4.52 9.05 13.55
N PHE A 10 4.07 8.40 14.63
CA PHE A 10 4.47 7.04 14.96
C PHE A 10 4.18 6.07 13.81
N ALA A 11 2.95 6.03 13.31
CA ALA A 11 2.58 5.07 12.28
C ALA A 11 3.37 5.30 10.98
N THR A 12 3.44 6.55 10.53
CA THR A 12 4.11 6.93 9.29
C THR A 12 5.63 6.80 9.35
N LYS A 13 6.26 6.85 10.54
CA LYS A 13 7.67 6.49 10.74
C LYS A 13 7.93 5.02 10.41
N TYR A 14 7.05 4.11 10.85
CA TYR A 14 7.15 2.70 10.48
C TYR A 14 6.95 2.50 8.97
N LEU A 15 5.91 3.11 8.40
CA LEU A 15 5.67 2.98 6.95
C LEU A 15 6.86 3.52 6.14
N PHE A 16 7.45 4.65 6.56
CA PHE A 16 8.63 5.24 5.92
C PHE A 16 9.82 4.29 5.89
N ARG A 17 10.13 3.66 7.04
CA ARG A 17 11.25 2.73 7.19
C ARG A 17 11.01 1.44 6.42
N TRP A 18 9.84 0.84 6.56
CA TRP A 18 9.53 -0.46 5.95
C TRP A 18 9.42 -0.37 4.42
N SER A 19 8.95 0.75 3.88
CA SER A 19 8.92 0.99 2.44
C SER A 19 10.31 1.07 1.79
N GLN A 20 11.38 1.23 2.57
CA GLN A 20 12.75 1.26 2.04
C GLN A 20 13.09 -0.06 1.32
N THR A 21 12.59 -1.20 1.80
CA THR A 21 12.83 -2.50 1.15
C THR A 21 12.20 -2.58 -0.24
N VAL A 22 11.08 -1.90 -0.47
CA VAL A 22 10.41 -1.80 -1.77
C VAL A 22 11.21 -0.90 -2.72
N ILE A 23 11.71 0.23 -2.21
CA ILE A 23 12.57 1.15 -2.99
C ILE A 23 13.86 0.46 -3.42
N THR A 24 14.51 -0.28 -2.52
CA THR A 24 15.73 -1.03 -2.84
C THR A 24 15.49 -2.05 -3.94
N LEU A 25 14.37 -2.79 -3.88
CA LEU A 25 14.00 -3.73 -4.94
C LEU A 25 13.75 -3.03 -6.28
N ALA A 26 12.98 -1.92 -6.27
CA ALA A 26 12.70 -1.16 -7.48
C ALA A 26 13.99 -0.68 -8.16
N LYS A 27 14.94 -0.13 -7.38
CA LYS A 27 16.26 0.28 -7.87
C LYS A 27 17.07 -0.90 -8.43
N LYS A 28 17.09 -2.04 -7.74
CA LYS A 28 17.77 -3.27 -8.22
C LYS A 28 17.19 -3.76 -9.56
N ARG A 29 15.92 -3.46 -9.83
CA ARG A 29 15.23 -3.78 -11.08
C ARG A 29 15.33 -2.67 -12.14
N ASN A 30 16.20 -1.67 -11.94
CA ASN A 30 16.35 -0.49 -12.82
C ASN A 30 15.04 0.30 -13.03
N ILE A 31 14.09 0.21 -12.10
CA ILE A 31 12.85 0.98 -12.13
C ILE A 31 13.13 2.35 -11.55
N LEU A 32 12.88 3.41 -12.32
CA LEU A 32 12.97 4.79 -11.82
C LEU A 32 12.03 4.99 -10.62
N VAL A 33 12.58 5.49 -9.51
CA VAL A 33 11.84 5.76 -8.28
C VAL A 33 11.77 7.26 -8.01
N ILE A 34 10.56 7.79 -8.00
CA ILE A 34 10.26 9.16 -7.54
C ILE A 34 9.80 9.05 -6.09
N ASP A 35 10.70 9.38 -5.18
CA ASP A 35 10.51 9.21 -3.73
C ASP A 35 10.09 10.53 -3.07
N LEU A 36 8.81 10.64 -2.75
CA LEU A 36 8.20 11.79 -2.09
C LEU A 36 8.32 11.63 -0.57
N LYS A 37 9.54 11.89 -0.05
CA LYS A 37 9.90 11.78 1.37
C LYS A 37 9.50 13.01 2.18
N GLY A 38 9.06 12.81 3.43
CA GLY A 38 8.83 13.90 4.38
C GLY A 38 7.77 14.88 3.85
N LYS A 39 8.05 16.18 3.97
CA LYS A 39 7.22 17.28 3.45
C LYS A 39 6.88 17.17 1.96
N ARG A 40 7.66 16.41 1.17
CA ARG A 40 7.37 16.17 -0.25
C ARG A 40 6.22 15.19 -0.48
N ALA A 41 5.81 14.43 0.53
CA ALA A 41 4.56 13.67 0.50
C ALA A 41 3.37 14.63 0.63
N SER A 42 3.16 15.48 -0.38
CA SER A 42 2.10 16.48 -0.43
C SER A 42 1.32 16.38 -1.74
N ARG A 43 0.11 16.93 -1.76
CA ARG A 43 -0.76 16.92 -2.94
C ARG A 43 -0.10 17.55 -4.16
N VAL A 44 0.60 18.66 -3.96
CA VAL A 44 1.28 19.42 -5.01
C VAL A 44 2.37 18.57 -5.66
N GLU A 45 3.27 17.99 -4.85
CA GLU A 45 4.39 17.20 -5.35
C GLU A 45 3.91 15.86 -5.94
N LEU A 46 2.88 15.23 -5.37
CA LEU A 46 2.25 14.03 -5.96
C LEU A 46 1.65 14.35 -7.33
N THR A 47 0.84 15.41 -7.42
CA THR A 47 0.20 15.83 -8.67
C THR A 47 1.22 16.16 -9.75
N LYS A 48 2.24 16.94 -9.38
CA LYS A 48 3.37 17.28 -10.26
C LYS A 48 4.11 16.04 -10.73
N SER A 49 4.39 15.10 -9.83
CA SER A 49 5.10 13.85 -10.17
C SER A 49 4.30 12.98 -11.12
N VAL A 50 2.99 12.83 -10.90
CA VAL A 50 2.13 12.03 -11.77
C VAL A 50 1.98 12.64 -13.16
N ARG A 51 1.86 13.97 -13.25
CA ARG A 51 1.72 14.67 -14.54
C ARG A 51 3.00 14.68 -15.37
N LYS A 52 4.15 14.85 -14.72
CA LYS A 52 5.45 14.93 -15.40
C LYS A 52 6.06 13.57 -15.76
N ASN A 53 5.53 12.47 -15.24
CA ASN A 53 6.15 11.16 -15.36
C ASN A 53 5.15 10.08 -15.79
N THR A 54 5.63 9.14 -16.59
CA THR A 54 4.87 7.98 -17.10
C THR A 54 4.79 6.82 -16.09
N ALA A 55 5.21 7.03 -14.84
CA ALA A 55 5.32 5.98 -13.82
C ALA A 55 4.02 5.17 -13.64
N ASP A 56 3.99 3.93 -14.10
CA ASP A 56 2.78 3.09 -14.11
C ASP A 56 2.29 2.68 -12.70
N PHE A 57 3.18 2.74 -11.70
CA PHE A 57 2.90 2.37 -10.32
C PHE A 57 2.98 3.55 -9.35
N ILE A 58 1.95 3.71 -8.52
CA ILE A 58 1.90 4.67 -7.41
C ILE A 58 1.70 3.90 -6.09
N PHE A 59 2.62 4.05 -5.15
CA PHE A 59 2.54 3.47 -3.81
C PHE A 59 2.38 4.57 -2.75
N ILE A 60 1.20 4.64 -2.14
CA ILE A 60 0.85 5.64 -1.13
C ILE A 60 1.03 5.04 0.26
N ASN A 61 1.80 5.75 1.09
CA ASN A 61 1.87 5.52 2.52
C ASN A 61 1.37 6.76 3.25
N GLY A 62 0.49 6.56 4.21
CA GLY A 62 -0.10 7.62 5.03
C GLY A 62 -1.33 7.13 5.74
N HIS A 63 -1.96 8.03 6.50
CA HIS A 63 -3.28 7.76 7.05
C HIS A 63 -4.35 7.86 5.97
N GLY A 64 -5.58 7.57 6.35
CA GLY A 64 -6.72 7.71 5.47
C GLY A 64 -8.00 7.30 6.16
N ASN A 65 -9.06 7.36 5.38
CA ASN A 65 -10.36 6.84 5.71
C ASN A 65 -11.03 6.40 4.39
N ASP A 66 -12.32 6.14 4.45
CA ASP A 66 -13.14 5.72 3.31
C ASP A 66 -13.00 6.65 2.10
N ASP A 67 -12.84 7.95 2.35
CA ASP A 67 -12.89 9.01 1.34
C ASP A 67 -11.53 9.58 0.96
N LEU A 68 -10.47 9.40 1.74
CA LEU A 68 -9.19 10.06 1.47
C LEU A 68 -7.97 9.27 1.90
N VAL A 69 -6.83 9.61 1.28
CA VAL A 69 -5.49 9.23 1.73
C VAL A 69 -4.65 10.48 1.98
N THR A 70 -3.83 10.46 3.02
CA THR A 70 -3.03 11.62 3.45
C THR A 70 -1.54 11.42 3.25
N GLY A 71 -0.81 12.54 3.31
CA GLY A 71 0.63 12.64 3.23
C GLY A 71 1.21 13.23 4.50
N TYR A 72 2.20 14.12 4.36
CA TYR A 72 2.88 14.76 5.48
C TYR A 72 1.91 15.58 6.33
N ASN A 73 2.00 15.46 7.66
CA ASN A 73 1.12 16.13 8.61
C ASN A 73 -0.37 15.95 8.29
N ASN A 74 -0.74 14.76 7.81
CA ASN A 74 -2.12 14.40 7.46
C ASN A 74 -2.75 15.28 6.37
N GLN A 75 -1.94 16.01 5.60
CA GLN A 75 -2.44 16.76 4.45
C GLN A 75 -3.02 15.81 3.41
N ILE A 76 -4.21 16.11 2.91
CA ILE A 76 -4.92 15.29 1.93
C ILE A 76 -4.10 15.20 0.64
N LEU A 77 -3.81 13.97 0.19
CA LEU A 77 -3.18 13.72 -1.11
C LEU A 77 -4.24 13.55 -2.19
N VAL A 78 -5.18 12.64 -1.94
CA VAL A 78 -6.29 12.32 -2.84
C VAL A 78 -7.55 12.10 -2.04
N GLN A 79 -8.67 12.62 -2.55
CA GLN A 79 -9.98 12.58 -1.90
C GLN A 79 -11.09 12.23 -2.89
N PHE A 80 -12.07 11.49 -2.39
CA PHE A 80 -13.28 11.10 -3.07
C PHE A 80 -14.00 12.31 -3.66
N ASN A 81 -14.42 12.21 -4.92
CA ASN A 81 -15.08 13.28 -5.66
C ASN A 81 -14.29 14.58 -5.85
N ASP A 82 -12.98 14.56 -5.62
CA ASP A 82 -12.10 15.70 -5.91
C ASP A 82 -11.12 15.34 -7.04
N ASN A 83 -10.01 14.68 -6.71
CA ASN A 83 -8.85 14.54 -7.62
C ASN A 83 -8.48 13.10 -7.97
N GLU A 84 -9.38 12.13 -7.75
CA GLU A 84 -9.13 10.69 -7.97
C GLU A 84 -8.75 10.33 -9.41
N LYS A 85 -9.16 11.14 -10.39
CA LYS A 85 -8.74 11.02 -11.80
C LYS A 85 -7.22 11.13 -11.97
N LEU A 86 -6.51 11.63 -10.96
CA LEU A 86 -5.05 11.65 -10.90
C LEU A 86 -4.46 10.24 -11.15
N PHE A 87 -5.16 9.18 -10.77
CA PHE A 87 -4.68 7.80 -10.90
C PHE A 87 -5.09 7.09 -12.20
N ARG A 88 -5.71 7.80 -13.15
CA ARG A 88 -6.15 7.23 -14.42
C ARG A 88 -5.00 6.53 -15.15
N GLY A 89 -5.26 5.30 -15.58
CA GLY A 89 -4.33 4.47 -16.34
C GLY A 89 -3.18 3.88 -15.51
N ARG A 90 -3.18 4.02 -14.19
CA ARG A 90 -2.10 3.54 -13.29
C ARG A 90 -2.57 2.36 -12.44
N ILE A 91 -1.61 1.64 -11.88
CA ILE A 91 -1.82 0.74 -10.74
C ILE A 91 -1.50 1.52 -9.46
N VAL A 92 -2.41 1.47 -8.49
CA VAL A 92 -2.25 2.15 -7.20
C VAL A 92 -2.23 1.10 -6.09
N TYR A 93 -1.29 1.22 -5.17
CA TYR A 93 -1.36 0.58 -3.87
C TYR A 93 -1.39 1.65 -2.79
N ALA A 94 -2.44 1.68 -1.97
CA ALA A 94 -2.54 2.54 -0.80
C ALA A 94 -2.46 1.70 0.48
N ARG A 95 -1.33 1.83 1.20
CA ARG A 95 -1.23 1.36 2.58
C ARG A 95 -1.74 2.46 3.50
N SER A 96 -3.07 2.52 3.57
CA SER A 96 -3.84 3.56 4.24
C SER A 96 -5.23 3.01 4.58
N CYS A 97 -5.68 3.26 5.81
CA CYS A 97 -6.92 2.73 6.38
C CYS A 97 -8.13 3.05 5.51
N ARG A 98 -8.99 2.05 5.28
CA ARG A 98 -10.28 2.17 4.58
C ARG A 98 -10.25 2.79 3.17
N SER A 99 -9.07 3.05 2.63
CA SER A 99 -8.89 3.72 1.34
C SER A 99 -9.53 2.97 0.16
N ALA A 100 -9.77 1.66 0.27
CA ALA A 100 -10.45 0.87 -0.75
C ALA A 100 -11.98 0.76 -0.53
N ALA A 101 -12.52 1.20 0.60
CA ALA A 101 -13.94 1.12 0.92
C ALA A 101 -14.80 1.95 -0.05
N LYS A 102 -14.37 3.20 -0.34
CA LYS A 102 -15.08 4.15 -1.22
C LYS A 102 -14.15 4.84 -2.23
N LEU A 103 -13.07 5.48 -1.78
CA LEU A 103 -12.07 6.13 -2.64
C LEU A 103 -11.51 5.18 -3.72
N GLY A 104 -11.05 3.99 -3.34
CA GLY A 104 -10.48 3.02 -4.29
C GLY A 104 -11.46 2.58 -5.38
N LYS A 105 -12.73 2.35 -5.02
CA LYS A 105 -13.80 2.03 -5.99
C LYS A 105 -14.01 3.16 -6.99
N SER A 106 -14.03 4.39 -6.51
CA SER A 106 -14.19 5.58 -7.35
C SER A 106 -12.97 5.84 -8.25
N CYS A 107 -11.75 5.62 -7.75
CA CYS A 107 -10.54 5.63 -8.56
C CYS A 107 -10.64 4.67 -9.75
N VAL A 108 -11.06 3.42 -9.51
CA VAL A 108 -11.28 2.43 -10.57
C VAL A 108 -12.35 2.90 -11.56
N LYS A 109 -13.51 3.39 -11.07
CA LYS A 109 -14.56 3.97 -11.93
C LYS A 109 -14.06 5.13 -12.80
N LYS A 110 -13.08 5.89 -12.30
CA LYS A 110 -12.46 7.05 -12.98
C LYS A 110 -11.25 6.69 -13.87
N GLY A 111 -10.94 5.40 -13.99
CA GLY A 111 -9.99 4.85 -14.95
C GLY A 111 -8.68 4.36 -14.35
N THR A 112 -8.54 4.25 -13.03
CA THR A 112 -7.41 3.52 -12.41
C THR A 112 -7.47 2.05 -12.82
N ARG A 113 -6.35 1.48 -13.30
CA ARG A 113 -6.33 0.10 -13.83
C ARG A 113 -6.61 -0.91 -12.74
N ALA A 114 -5.91 -0.76 -11.61
CA ALA A 114 -6.14 -1.56 -10.41
C ALA A 114 -5.82 -0.71 -9.18
N TYR A 115 -6.62 -0.90 -8.13
CA TYR A 115 -6.41 -0.25 -6.83
C TYR A 115 -6.30 -1.33 -5.76
N LEU A 116 -5.13 -1.42 -5.14
CA LEU A 116 -4.88 -2.27 -3.99
C LEU A 116 -4.91 -1.42 -2.73
N GLY A 117 -5.56 -1.92 -1.68
CA GLY A 117 -5.70 -1.21 -0.42
C GLY A 117 -6.55 -2.02 0.55
N TYR A 118 -7.13 -1.35 1.52
CA TYR A 118 -7.88 -1.99 2.60
C TYR A 118 -9.31 -1.45 2.64
N THR A 119 -10.30 -2.34 2.76
CA THR A 119 -11.71 -1.96 2.97
C THR A 119 -12.00 -1.58 4.41
N ASP A 120 -11.05 -1.82 5.31
CA ASP A 120 -11.12 -1.45 6.73
C ASP A 120 -9.76 -0.91 7.21
N ASP A 121 -9.65 -0.63 8.51
CA ASP A 121 -8.40 -0.13 9.10
C ASP A 121 -7.25 -1.13 8.91
N PHE A 122 -6.08 -0.60 8.51
CA PHE A 122 -4.85 -1.38 8.43
C PHE A 122 -4.14 -1.33 9.79
N ILE A 123 -3.94 -2.48 10.41
CA ILE A 123 -3.45 -2.59 11.78
C ILE A 123 -2.01 -3.10 11.79
N PHE A 124 -1.16 -2.55 12.66
CA PHE A 124 0.11 -3.18 12.97
C PHE A 124 0.57 -2.81 14.37
N TYR A 125 1.33 -3.73 14.97
CA TYR A 125 2.00 -3.53 16.25
C TYR A 125 3.47 -3.20 16.03
N SER A 126 4.03 -2.29 16.82
CA SER A 126 5.41 -1.81 16.64
C SER A 126 6.48 -2.85 16.92
N ASP A 127 6.27 -3.68 17.94
CA ASP A 127 7.13 -4.78 18.36
C ASP A 127 7.08 -5.96 17.36
N ALA A 128 5.92 -6.17 16.73
CA ALA A 128 5.70 -7.19 15.72
C ALA A 128 5.60 -6.63 14.28
N ALA A 129 6.10 -5.41 14.03
CA ALA A 129 5.85 -4.68 12.79
C ALA A 129 6.25 -5.47 11.53
N SER A 130 7.25 -6.33 11.63
CA SER A 130 7.69 -7.20 10.54
C SER A 130 6.62 -8.19 10.08
N LYS A 131 5.79 -8.70 10.99
CA LYS A 131 4.70 -9.65 10.70
C LYS A 131 3.57 -9.00 9.92
N PHE A 132 3.36 -7.70 10.10
CA PHE A 132 2.32 -6.93 9.40
C PHE A 132 2.85 -6.25 8.13
N LEU A 133 3.96 -5.54 8.25
CA LEU A 133 4.49 -4.71 7.17
C LEU A 133 5.24 -5.54 6.13
N GLY A 134 5.77 -6.71 6.50
CA GLY A 134 6.37 -7.68 5.57
C GLY A 134 5.38 -8.12 4.49
N PRO A 135 4.26 -8.77 4.85
CA PRO A 135 3.19 -9.11 3.91
C PRO A 135 2.63 -7.89 3.16
N SER A 136 2.38 -6.76 3.84
CA SER A 136 1.89 -5.54 3.16
C SER A 136 2.85 -5.02 2.08
N ASN A 137 4.16 -5.20 2.26
CA ASN A 137 5.17 -4.82 1.27
C ASN A 137 5.25 -5.82 0.11
N LEU A 138 4.80 -7.08 0.29
CA LEU A 138 4.77 -8.05 -0.79
C LEU A 138 3.88 -7.60 -1.93
N ILE A 139 2.80 -6.84 -1.67
CA ILE A 139 1.99 -6.25 -2.74
C ILE A 139 2.87 -5.46 -3.72
N ALA A 140 3.59 -4.46 -3.20
CA ALA A 140 4.44 -3.62 -4.03
C ALA A 140 5.61 -4.42 -4.64
N LYS A 141 6.23 -5.32 -3.88
CA LYS A 141 7.35 -6.15 -4.37
C LYS A 141 6.91 -7.06 -5.52
N THR A 142 5.74 -7.69 -5.40
CA THR A 142 5.16 -8.57 -6.42
C THR A 142 4.87 -7.82 -7.73
N LEU A 143 4.31 -6.61 -7.64
CA LEU A 143 4.12 -5.76 -8.81
C LEU A 143 5.46 -5.40 -9.48
N LEU A 144 6.47 -5.02 -8.69
CA LEU A 144 7.79 -4.65 -9.18
C LEU A 144 8.55 -5.81 -9.85
N ILE A 145 8.17 -7.07 -9.59
CA ILE A 145 8.76 -8.22 -10.28
C ILE A 145 8.05 -8.63 -11.57
N GLY A 146 6.99 -7.92 -11.97
CA GLY A 146 6.27 -8.12 -13.23
C GLY A 146 4.98 -8.95 -13.10
N GLU A 147 4.56 -9.27 -11.89
CA GLU A 147 3.31 -9.99 -11.65
C GLU A 147 2.08 -9.07 -11.70
N THR A 148 0.91 -9.70 -11.78
CA THR A 148 -0.36 -8.98 -11.84
C THR A 148 -0.77 -8.39 -10.49
N ALA A 149 -1.67 -7.41 -10.51
CA ALA A 149 -2.32 -6.89 -9.32
C ALA A 149 -3.03 -7.99 -8.50
N GLY A 150 -3.72 -8.92 -9.16
CA GLY A 150 -4.36 -10.06 -8.49
C GLY A 150 -3.37 -10.99 -7.81
N GLN A 151 -2.25 -11.30 -8.47
CA GLN A 151 -1.16 -12.09 -7.85
C GLN A 151 -0.52 -11.34 -6.67
N ALA A 152 -0.37 -10.02 -6.77
CA ALA A 152 0.16 -9.20 -5.69
C ALA A 152 -0.73 -9.22 -4.44
N ASP A 153 -2.06 -9.13 -4.62
CA ASP A 153 -3.04 -9.29 -3.54
C ASP A 153 -2.94 -10.68 -2.91
N GLN A 154 -3.01 -11.73 -3.73
CA GLN A 154 -3.02 -13.11 -3.24
C GLN A 154 -1.73 -13.46 -2.49
N LYS A 155 -0.55 -13.13 -3.02
CA LYS A 155 0.73 -13.45 -2.37
C LYS A 155 0.91 -12.76 -1.02
N ALA A 156 0.36 -11.54 -0.86
CA ALA A 156 0.36 -10.87 0.43
C ALA A 156 -0.58 -11.55 1.42
N LYS A 157 -1.78 -11.96 0.98
CA LYS A 157 -2.71 -12.76 1.78
C LYS A 157 -2.12 -14.11 2.20
N ASP A 158 -1.48 -14.82 1.28
CA ASP A 158 -0.81 -16.09 1.57
C ASP A 158 0.31 -15.90 2.60
N ALA A 159 0.99 -14.76 2.60
CA ALA A 159 2.02 -14.46 3.59
C ALA A 159 1.46 -14.19 4.98
N TYR A 160 0.27 -13.57 5.07
CA TYR A 160 -0.47 -13.51 6.33
C TYR A 160 -0.90 -14.91 6.77
N ALA A 161 -1.54 -15.69 5.89
CA ALA A 161 -2.01 -17.05 6.18
C ALA A 161 -0.88 -17.95 6.71
N ARG A 162 0.30 -17.95 6.07
CA ARG A 162 1.47 -18.70 6.56
C ARG A 162 1.96 -18.24 7.93
N THR A 163 1.82 -16.95 8.24
CA THR A 163 2.20 -16.40 9.56
C THR A 163 1.20 -16.83 10.63
N ILE A 164 -0.10 -16.77 10.32
CA ILE A 164 -1.19 -17.22 11.19
C ILE A 164 -1.05 -18.72 11.50
N GLN A 165 -0.91 -19.56 10.47
CA GLN A 165 -0.72 -21.00 10.64
C GLN A 165 0.49 -21.34 11.53
N ARG A 166 1.59 -20.57 11.40
CA ARG A 166 2.74 -20.75 12.27
C ARG A 166 2.41 -20.40 13.73
N PHE A 167 1.65 -19.33 13.96
CA PHE A 167 1.28 -18.88 15.31
C PHE A 167 0.24 -19.79 15.99
N GLU A 168 -0.57 -20.51 15.22
CA GLU A 168 -1.51 -21.52 15.72
C GLU A 168 -0.80 -22.79 16.25
N ASN A 169 0.48 -22.99 15.90
CA ASN A 169 1.25 -24.14 16.39
C ASN A 169 1.59 -23.99 17.88
N SER A 170 1.50 -25.09 18.64
CA SER A 170 1.61 -25.14 20.10
C SER A 170 2.95 -24.67 20.67
N SER A 171 4.00 -24.57 19.84
CA SER A 171 5.35 -24.15 20.23
C SER A 171 5.60 -22.64 20.21
N VAL A 172 4.62 -21.82 19.85
CA VAL A 172 4.78 -20.35 19.73
C VAL A 172 4.30 -19.62 20.98
N SER A 173 4.96 -18.50 21.30
CA SER A 173 4.65 -17.64 22.46
C SER A 173 3.19 -17.17 22.46
N GLU A 174 2.60 -17.02 23.64
CA GLU A 174 1.23 -16.50 23.80
C GLU A 174 1.07 -15.12 23.16
N LYS A 175 2.07 -14.25 23.30
CA LYS A 175 2.12 -12.91 22.68
C LYS A 175 1.99 -12.94 21.15
N ASP A 176 2.58 -13.93 20.49
CA ASP A 176 2.42 -14.06 19.03
C ASP A 176 1.01 -14.54 18.67
N ARG A 177 0.38 -15.39 19.50
CA ARG A 177 -1.01 -15.85 19.27
C ARG A 177 -2.00 -14.71 19.37
N GLU A 178 -1.80 -13.77 20.28
CA GLU A 178 -2.61 -12.55 20.40
C GLU A 178 -2.62 -11.70 19.12
N LEU A 179 -1.62 -11.85 18.25
CA LEU A 179 -1.55 -11.13 16.97
C LEU A 179 -2.44 -11.74 15.88
N ILE A 180 -2.88 -13.00 16.03
CA ILE A 180 -3.63 -13.74 15.00
C ILE A 180 -4.86 -12.96 14.50
N PRO A 181 -5.76 -12.43 15.37
CA PRO A 181 -6.95 -11.72 14.90
C PRO A 181 -6.61 -10.50 14.03
N TYR A 182 -5.53 -9.78 14.35
CA TYR A 182 -5.11 -8.59 13.61
C TYR A 182 -4.42 -8.93 12.28
N LEU A 183 -3.70 -10.05 12.22
CA LEU A 183 -3.13 -10.58 10.98
C LEU A 183 -4.25 -11.06 10.04
N GLN A 184 -5.22 -11.80 10.58
CA GLN A 184 -6.42 -12.22 9.87
C GLN A 184 -7.21 -11.02 9.36
N TRP A 185 -7.39 -10.00 10.20
CA TRP A 185 -8.05 -8.75 9.83
C TRP A 185 -7.40 -8.09 8.62
N ASN A 186 -6.08 -7.83 8.65
CA ASN A 186 -5.40 -7.24 7.51
C ASN A 186 -5.49 -8.11 6.26
N MET A 187 -5.40 -9.44 6.41
CA MET A 187 -5.53 -10.39 5.30
C MET A 187 -6.90 -10.30 4.63
N GLU A 188 -7.98 -10.31 5.41
CA GLU A 188 -9.36 -10.29 4.91
C GLU A 188 -9.76 -8.94 4.33
N LYS A 189 -9.32 -7.84 4.96
CA LYS A 189 -9.69 -6.48 4.55
C LYS A 189 -8.83 -5.96 3.39
N GLN A 190 -7.74 -6.64 3.05
CA GLN A 190 -6.95 -6.32 1.85
C GLN A 190 -7.72 -6.71 0.58
N VAL A 191 -7.77 -5.80 -0.39
CA VAL A 191 -8.46 -6.03 -1.66
C VAL A 191 -7.65 -5.54 -2.86
N CYS A 192 -7.88 -6.18 -4.01
CA CYS A 192 -7.51 -5.67 -5.33
C CYS A 192 -8.77 -5.37 -6.15
N LEU A 193 -9.07 -4.09 -6.32
CA LEU A 193 -10.18 -3.57 -7.12
C LEU A 193 -9.74 -3.33 -8.58
N GLY A 194 -10.69 -3.41 -9.52
CA GLY A 194 -10.44 -3.17 -10.95
C GLY A 194 -9.86 -4.39 -11.68
N ASN A 195 -8.96 -4.16 -12.64
CA ASN A 195 -8.39 -5.21 -13.47
C ASN A 195 -7.33 -6.01 -12.70
N LYS A 196 -7.70 -7.18 -12.20
CA LYS A 196 -6.78 -8.11 -11.50
C LYS A 196 -5.62 -8.58 -12.39
N ASN A 197 -5.73 -8.55 -13.71
CA ASN A 197 -4.66 -8.91 -14.65
C ASN A 197 -3.72 -7.73 -14.98
N ALA A 198 -3.93 -6.55 -14.41
CA ALA A 198 -3.06 -5.40 -14.64
C ALA A 198 -1.63 -5.69 -14.12
N ARG A 199 -0.62 -5.50 -14.98
CA ARG A 199 0.81 -5.59 -14.68
C ARG A 199 1.50 -4.25 -14.89
N LEU A 200 2.66 -4.04 -14.28
CA LEU A 200 3.49 -2.89 -14.59
C LEU A 200 3.99 -2.97 -16.03
N LYS A 201 3.95 -1.84 -16.74
CA LYS A 201 4.69 -1.64 -18.00
C LYS A 201 6.13 -1.29 -17.62
N ILE A 202 6.99 -2.30 -17.54
CA ILE A 202 8.41 -2.21 -17.18
C ILE A 202 9.26 -2.64 -18.35
#